data_AF-A0A7G8GML0-F1
#
_entry.id   AF-A0A7G8GML0-F1
#
_cell.length_a   1.000
_cell.length_b   1.000
_cell.length_c   1.000
_cell.angle_alpha   90.00
_cell.angle_beta   90.00
_cell.angle_gamma   90.00
#
_symmetry.space_group_name_H-M   'P 1'
#
loop_
_entity.id
_entity.type
_entity.pdbx_description
1 polymer ?
#
loop_
_entity_poly.entity_id
_entity_poly.type
_entity_poly.pdbx_seq_one_letter_code
_entity_poly.pdbx_strand_id
1 'polypeptide(L)'
;MSTGQEQRQRQLWLLRQGEEEARALAPILTRQSFAAVFSSPLQRARRTCDLGGLGGQMQIMEDLLEWNYGENADQVQARCEKAIARWNAPTEPGV
;
A
#
# COMPACT_ATOMS: atom_id res chain seq x y z
N MET A 1 21.30 -8.69 -6.56
CA MET A 1 21.41 -8.12 -5.21
C MET A 1 20.29 -7.10 -5.06
N SER A 2 19.29 -7.36 -4.22
CA SER A 2 18.15 -6.44 -4.04
C SER A 2 18.62 -5.20 -3.29
N THR A 3 18.29 -4.01 -3.79
CA THR A 3 18.77 -2.75 -3.21
C THR A 3 18.09 -2.47 -1.87
N GLY A 4 18.74 -1.74 -0.96
CA GLY A 4 18.17 -1.42 0.36
C GLY A 4 16.82 -0.68 0.30
N GLN A 5 16.54 -0.01 -0.81
CA GLN A 5 15.27 0.66 -1.10
C GLN A 5 14.12 -0.33 -1.39
N GLU A 6 14.38 -1.38 -2.19
CA GLU A 6 13.40 -2.44 -2.47
C GLU A 6 13.00 -3.16 -1.18
N GLN A 7 13.95 -3.40 -0.27
CA GLN A 7 13.65 -3.98 1.03
C GLN A 7 12.78 -3.05 1.89
N ARG A 8 13.04 -1.74 1.87
CA ARG A 8 12.26 -0.76 2.64
C ARG A 8 10.83 -0.64 2.12
N GLN A 9 10.62 -0.63 0.80
CA GLN A 9 9.28 -0.63 0.18
C GLN A 9 8.49 -1.90 0.48
N ARG A 10 9.19 -3.05 0.62
CA ARG A 10 8.60 -4.34 1.03
C ARG A 10 8.14 -4.38 2.48
N GLN A 11 8.71 -3.52 3.33
CA GLN A 11 8.46 -3.44 4.78
C GLN A 11 7.51 -2.31 5.19
N LEU A 12 6.79 -1.72 4.23
CA LEU A 12 5.78 -0.71 4.55
C LEU A 12 4.56 -1.39 5.18
N TRP A 13 4.30 -1.00 6.43
CA TRP A 13 3.14 -1.41 7.19
C TRP A 13 1.89 -0.66 6.72
N LEU A 14 0.72 -1.28 6.92
CA LEU A 14 -0.54 -0.55 6.83
C LEU A 14 -0.59 0.51 7.93
N LEU A 15 -1.12 1.68 7.59
CA LEU A 15 -1.59 2.61 8.59
C LEU A 15 -2.81 2.02 9.31
N ARG A 16 -3.07 2.48 10.53
CA ARG A 16 -4.21 2.01 11.34
C ARG A 16 -5.53 2.08 10.57
N GLN A 17 -5.81 3.19 9.89
CA GLN A 17 -7.01 3.35 9.08
C GLN A 17 -7.11 2.30 7.97
N GLY A 18 -6.00 1.98 7.29
CA GLY A 18 -5.98 0.95 6.25
C GLY A 18 -6.26 -0.45 6.82
N GLU A 19 -5.83 -0.74 8.06
CA GLU A 19 -6.24 -1.98 8.72
C GLU A 19 -7.73 -1.98 9.10
N GLU A 20 -8.30 -0.85 9.51
CA GLU A 20 -9.74 -0.72 9.82
C GLU A 20 -10.58 -0.94 8.55
N GLU A 21 -10.18 -0.33 7.44
CA GLU A 21 -10.80 -0.53 6.12
C GLU A 21 -10.73 -1.99 5.66
N ALA A 22 -9.57 -2.64 5.81
CA ALA A 22 -9.42 -4.06 5.47
C ALA A 22 -10.35 -4.97 6.30
N ARG A 23 -10.47 -4.73 7.62
CA ARG A 23 -11.39 -5.47 8.49
C ARG A 23 -12.85 -5.23 8.11
N ALA A 24 -13.21 -4.02 7.70
CA ALA A 24 -14.58 -3.69 7.31
C ALA A 24 -15.06 -4.48 6.06
N LEU A 25 -14.13 -4.95 5.22
CA LEU A 25 -14.45 -5.80 4.07
C LEU A 25 -14.71 -7.26 4.43
N ALA A 26 -14.22 -7.74 5.58
CA ALA A 26 -14.30 -9.16 5.94
C ALA A 26 -15.74 -9.72 5.93
N PRO A 27 -16.77 -9.04 6.46
CA PRO A 27 -18.15 -9.56 6.44
C PRO A 27 -18.73 -9.72 5.03
N ILE A 28 -18.20 -9.01 4.04
CA ILE A 28 -18.62 -9.08 2.63
C ILE A 28 -17.85 -10.20 1.92
N LEU A 29 -16.52 -10.19 2.05
CA LEU A 29 -15.64 -11.13 1.34
C LEU A 29 -15.82 -12.57 1.81
N THR A 30 -15.99 -12.79 3.12
CA THR A 30 -16.17 -14.14 3.69
C THR A 30 -17.50 -14.80 3.32
N ARG A 31 -18.46 -14.05 2.76
CA ARG A 31 -19.72 -14.60 2.25
C ARG A 31 -19.62 -15.07 0.80
N GLN A 32 -18.51 -14.78 0.13
CA GLN A 32 -18.27 -15.14 -1.25
C GLN A 32 -17.37 -16.37 -1.31
N SER A 33 -17.61 -17.22 -2.30
CA SER A 33 -16.72 -18.33 -2.63
C SER A 33 -15.79 -17.89 -3.76
N PHE A 34 -14.51 -17.73 -3.44
CA PHE A 34 -13.48 -17.43 -4.43
C PHE A 34 -12.88 -18.72 -4.97
N ALA A 35 -12.75 -18.83 -6.29
CA ALA A 35 -12.03 -19.94 -6.91
C ALA A 35 -10.53 -19.92 -6.56
N ALA A 36 -9.96 -18.73 -6.37
CA ALA A 36 -8.61 -18.52 -5.90
C ALA A 36 -8.46 -17.13 -5.25
N VAL A 37 -7.54 -17.01 -4.29
CA VAL A 37 -7.17 -15.75 -3.65
C VAL A 37 -5.66 -15.59 -3.80
N PHE A 38 -5.23 -14.58 -4.55
CA PHE A 38 -3.82 -14.26 -4.75
C PHE A 38 -3.46 -12.94 -4.06
N SER A 39 -2.27 -12.87 -3.50
CA SER A 39 -1.74 -11.65 -2.88
C SER A 39 -0.29 -11.40 -3.28
N SER A 40 0.06 -10.12 -3.35
CA SER A 40 1.44 -9.67 -3.50
C SER A 40 2.29 -10.16 -2.32
N PRO A 41 3.60 -10.44 -2.52
CA PRO A 41 4.49 -10.78 -1.41
C PRO A 41 4.66 -9.64 -0.39
N LEU A 42 4.28 -8.41 -0.76
CA LEU A 42 4.37 -7.23 0.10
C LEU A 42 3.55 -7.39 1.37
N GLN A 43 4.12 -6.99 2.50
CA GLN A 43 3.48 -7.15 3.80
C GLN A 43 2.11 -6.49 3.88
N ARG A 44 1.97 -5.26 3.35
CA ARG A 44 0.68 -4.55 3.33
C ARG A 44 -0.42 -5.34 2.62
N ALA A 45 -0.11 -5.97 1.50
CA ALA A 45 -1.09 -6.75 0.72
C ALA A 45 -1.49 -8.03 1.47
N ARG A 46 -0.51 -8.76 2.03
CA ARG A 46 -0.78 -9.94 2.86
C ARG A 46 -1.62 -9.61 4.08
N ARG A 47 -1.26 -8.53 4.79
CA ARG A 47 -1.98 -8.06 5.96
C ARG A 47 -3.43 -7.66 5.63
N THR A 48 -3.66 -6.97 4.51
CA THR A 48 -5.02 -6.65 4.04
C THR A 48 -5.83 -7.92 3.79
N CYS A 49 -5.26 -8.91 3.10
CA CYS A 49 -5.92 -10.18 2.81
C CYS A 49 -6.28 -10.96 4.09
N ASP A 50 -5.37 -11.00 5.07
CA ASP A 50 -5.61 -11.63 6.37
C ASP A 50 -6.76 -10.93 7.11
N LEU A 51 -6.71 -9.61 7.22
CA LEU A 51 -7.74 -8.81 7.90
C LEU A 51 -9.09 -8.86 7.20
N GLY A 52 -9.10 -9.03 5.88
CA GLY A 52 -10.29 -9.26 5.05
C GLY A 52 -10.88 -10.66 5.20
N GLY A 53 -10.32 -11.52 6.05
CA GLY A 53 -10.86 -12.86 6.32
C GLY A 53 -10.53 -13.90 5.25
N LEU A 54 -9.62 -13.59 4.31
CA LEU A 54 -9.23 -14.49 3.23
C LEU A 54 -7.83 -15.09 3.41
N GLY A 55 -7.14 -14.78 4.51
CA GLY A 55 -5.76 -15.22 4.79
C GLY A 55 -5.54 -16.73 4.69
N GLY A 56 -6.53 -17.54 5.08
CA GLY A 56 -6.43 -19.01 4.99
C GLY A 56 -6.45 -19.58 3.56
N GLN A 57 -6.89 -18.80 2.57
CA GLN A 57 -6.96 -19.18 1.15
C GLN A 57 -5.88 -18.49 0.30
N MET A 58 -5.10 -17.59 0.91
CA MET A 58 -4.17 -16.71 0.23
C MET A 58 -2.98 -17.47 -0.36
N GLN A 59 -2.71 -17.25 -1.64
CA GLN A 59 -1.52 -17.71 -2.35
C GLN A 59 -0.66 -16.51 -2.74
N ILE A 60 0.64 -16.58 -2.44
CA ILE A 60 1.57 -15.49 -2.76
C ILE A 60 1.98 -15.58 -4.23
N MET A 61 1.87 -14.47 -4.96
CA MET A 61 2.24 -14.35 -6.37
C MET A 61 3.15 -13.15 -6.56
N GLU A 62 4.41 -13.40 -6.94
CA GLU A 62 5.43 -12.34 -7.14
C GLU A 62 5.06 -11.35 -8.26
N ASP A 63 4.32 -11.80 -9.27
CA ASP A 63 3.88 -10.95 -10.39
C ASP A 63 2.84 -9.89 -9.99
N LEU A 64 2.31 -9.95 -8.75
CA LEU A 64 1.40 -8.96 -8.17
C LEU A 64 2.13 -7.85 -7.38
N LEU A 65 3.44 -7.72 -7.56
CA LEU A 65 4.18 -6.56 -7.04
C LEU A 65 3.67 -5.27 -7.68
N GLU A 66 3.57 -4.21 -6.88
CA GLU A 66 3.28 -2.88 -7.41
C GLU A 66 4.38 -2.47 -8.40
N TRP A 67 3.99 -1.65 -9.39
CA TRP A 67 4.93 -1.12 -10.37
C TRP A 67 6.09 -0.42 -9.66
N ASN A 68 7.33 -0.71 -10.06
CA ASN A 68 8.47 0.08 -9.61
C ASN A 68 8.45 1.42 -10.34
N TYR A 69 7.88 2.45 -9.70
CA TYR A 69 7.69 3.77 -10.28
C TYR A 69 8.99 4.50 -10.65
N GLY A 70 10.16 3.87 -10.43
CA GLY A 70 11.47 4.37 -10.86
C GLY A 70 11.99 5.52 -9.99
N GLU A 71 11.11 6.19 -9.25
CA GLU A 71 11.48 7.17 -8.25
C GLU A 71 12.02 6.48 -6.99
N ASN A 72 13.22 6.85 -6.58
CA ASN A 72 13.76 6.41 -5.30
C ASN A 72 13.11 7.20 -4.14
N ALA A 73 13.25 6.70 -2.91
CA ALA A 73 12.63 7.34 -1.75
C ALA A 73 13.07 8.80 -1.56
N ASP A 74 14.30 9.14 -1.94
CA ASP A 74 14.83 10.51 -1.83
C ASP A 74 14.11 11.46 -2.80
N GLN A 75 13.82 11.01 -4.02
CA GLN A 75 13.05 11.75 -5.02
C GLN A 75 11.59 11.92 -4.58
N VAL A 76 10.98 10.87 -4.03
CA VAL A 76 9.63 10.95 -3.47
C VAL A 76 9.58 11.92 -2.30
N GLN A 77 10.55 11.86 -1.38
CA GLN A 77 10.65 12.75 -0.23
C GLN A 77 10.79 14.21 -0.68
N ALA A 78 11.72 14.50 -1.59
CA ALA A 78 11.92 15.85 -2.13
C ALA A 78 10.65 16.39 -2.82
N ARG A 79 9.92 15.53 -3.55
CA ARG A 79 8.64 15.92 -4.17
C ARG A 79 7.57 16.21 -3.12
N CYS A 80 7.44 15.39 -2.09
CA CYS A 80 6.49 15.60 -0.99
C CYS A 80 6.79 16.91 -0.24
N GLU A 81 8.04 17.17 0.11
CA GLU A 81 8.46 18.42 0.75
C GLU A 81 8.09 19.64 -0.10
N LYS A 82 8.32 19.58 -1.42
CA LYS A 82 7.92 20.64 -2.35
C LYS A 82 6.40 20.82 -2.42
N ALA A 83 5.64 19.72 -2.39
CA ALA A 83 4.18 19.78 -2.40
C ALA A 83 3.62 20.40 -1.11
N ILE A 84 4.18 20.02 0.04
CA ILE A 84 3.82 20.60 1.35
C ILE A 84 4.15 22.09 1.39
N ALA A 85 5.34 22.48 0.94
CA ALA A 85 5.73 23.89 0.87
C ALA A 85 4.77 24.71 -0.01
N ARG A 86 4.36 24.16 -1.16
CA ARG A 86 3.36 24.79 -2.04
C ARG A 86 1.99 24.91 -1.36
N TRP A 87 1.56 23.88 -0.65
CA TRP A 87 0.27 23.88 0.07
C TRP A 87 0.25 24.94 1.18
N ASN A 88 1.37 25.12 1.88
CA ASN A 88 1.51 26.08 2.98
C ASN A 88 1.85 27.50 2.51
N ALA A 89 2.05 27.72 1.21
CA ALA A 89 2.29 29.05 0.68
C ALA A 89 1.03 29.92 0.87
N PRO A 90 1.16 31.20 1.26
CA PRO A 90 0.03 32.11 1.28
C PRO A 90 -0.58 32.18 -0.12
N THR A 91 -1.90 32.01 -0.24
CA THR A 91 -2.59 32.40 -1.48
C THR A 91 -2.43 33.90 -1.66
N GLU A 92 -1.90 34.33 -2.80
CA GLU A 92 -1.86 35.76 -3.12
C GLU A 92 -3.28 36.32 -3.12
N PRO A 93 -3.51 37.52 -2.55
CA PRO A 93 -4.80 38.18 -2.65
C PRO A 93 -5.12 38.40 -4.12
N GLY A 94 -6.31 37.95 -4.55
CA GLY A 94 -6.75 38.03 -5.94
C GLY A 94 -6.67 39.46 -6.48
N VAL A 95 -6.16 39.55 -7.72
CA VAL A 95 -6.19 40.75 -8.57
C VAL A 95 -7.63 41.23 -8.76
#